data_AF-A0ABD2NR05-F1
#
_entry.id   AF-A0ABD2NR05-F1
#
_cell.length_a   1.000
_cell.length_b   1.000
_cell.length_c   1.000
_cell.angle_alpha   90.00
_cell.angle_beta   90.00
_cell.angle_gamma   90.00
#
_symmetry.space_group_name_H-M   'P 1'
#
loop_
_entity.id
_entity.type
_entity.pdbx_description
1 polymer ?
#
loop_
_entity_poly.entity_id
_entity_poly.type
_entity_poly.pdbx_seq_one_letter_code
_entity_poly.pdbx_strand_id
1 'polypeptide(L)'
;MKLVNTFDKEQQKYVSFIPCEVYKVDKFLKYFGGLDKNNLPLLPVLLGNDYIKKSCFSAFHRHIKLKKCKAENEQQKLIKSVINWLSHETLESAIAKILGRFKMKRREGIAIKLNRAMQGYLQVNSTLSQYLEDMDRSSIHMKKEHDIDILKIEPIVEDDEIESEDDANFDEESEIEEELTTFVKEFDKVTEDPEPKKIHNSSGENFCFSEKYRRCLLSQCFVDIKMRNTYFCISQIEDYSEPHSHTISIDILTQIHKILTVPCTKTFICVQRDCNNTLKKENCQLVQKKCQVSRIFKVLILMNQRIFISNC
;
A
#
# COMPACT_ATOMS: atom_id res chain seq x y z
N MET A 1 14.64 9.05 -9.54
CA MET A 1 15.72 8.17 -10.04
C MET A 1 16.26 8.71 -11.35
N LYS A 2 17.59 8.76 -11.55
CA LYS A 2 18.21 9.21 -12.81
C LYS A 2 18.76 7.99 -13.55
N LEU A 3 18.43 7.87 -14.84
CA LEU A 3 19.03 6.87 -15.73
C LEU A 3 20.52 7.20 -15.91
N VAL A 4 21.40 6.22 -15.72
CA VAL A 4 22.85 6.37 -15.90
C VAL A 4 23.28 5.50 -17.08
N ASN A 5 24.04 6.09 -18.00
CA ASN A 5 24.63 5.37 -19.14
C ASN A 5 26.08 5.05 -18.81
N THR A 6 26.44 3.77 -18.80
CA THR A 6 27.83 3.33 -18.65
C THR A 6 28.20 2.41 -19.81
N PHE A 7 29.45 2.48 -20.24
CA PHE A 7 29.99 1.59 -21.26
C PHE A 7 30.33 0.24 -20.63
N ASP A 8 29.59 -0.80 -21.01
CA ASP A 8 29.88 -2.18 -20.64
C ASP A 8 31.02 -2.69 -21.54
N LYS A 9 32.17 -2.96 -20.92
CA LYS A 9 33.39 -3.41 -21.62
C LYS A 9 33.27 -4.84 -22.14
N GLU A 10 32.48 -5.69 -21.49
CA GLU A 10 32.33 -7.10 -21.89
C GLU A 10 31.38 -7.21 -23.08
N GLN A 11 30.31 -6.42 -23.09
CA GLN A 11 29.32 -6.41 -24.16
C GLN A 11 29.60 -5.38 -25.27
N GLN A 12 30.69 -4.61 -25.15
CA GLN A 12 31.08 -3.50 -26.04
C GLN A 12 29.91 -2.56 -26.40
N LYS A 13 29.04 -2.27 -25.43
CA LYS A 13 27.84 -1.46 -25.66
C LYS A 13 27.55 -0.53 -24.49
N TYR A 14 26.89 0.59 -24.78
CA TYR A 14 26.34 1.45 -23.74
C TYR A 14 25.11 0.77 -23.14
N VAL A 15 25.15 0.55 -21.83
CA VAL A 15 24.02 0.03 -21.06
C VAL A 15 23.47 1.16 -20.20
N SER A 16 22.17 1.38 -20.31
CA SER A 16 21.43 2.26 -19.43
C SER A 16 20.94 1.45 -18.23
N PHE A 17 21.24 1.91 -17.02
CA PHE A 17 20.69 1.32 -15.81
C PHE A 17 20.19 2.42 -14.87
N ILE A 18 19.34 2.01 -13.92
CA ILE A 18 18.92 2.88 -12.84
C ILE A 18 19.71 2.45 -11.61
N PRO A 19 20.59 3.30 -11.04
CA PRO A 19 21.26 2.98 -9.80
C PRO A 19 20.20 2.88 -8.70
N CYS A 20 20.17 1.73 -8.03
CA CYS A 20 19.27 1.45 -6.93
C CYS A 20 20.08 1.16 -5.67
N GLU A 21 19.65 1.72 -4.54
CA GLU A 21 20.18 1.32 -3.24
C GLU A 21 19.43 0.09 -2.76
N VAL A 22 20.16 -0.92 -2.33
CA VAL A 22 19.56 -2.14 -1.77
C VAL A 22 19.29 -1.91 -0.29
N TYR A 23 18.01 -1.93 0.07
CA TYR A 23 17.59 -1.93 1.46
C TYR A 23 18.03 -3.24 2.14
N LYS A 24 18.67 -3.12 3.30
CA LYS A 24 19.07 -4.26 4.14
C LYS A 24 18.36 -4.16 5.48
N VAL A 25 17.52 -5.14 5.78
CA VAL A 25 16.73 -5.18 7.03
C VAL A 25 17.61 -5.07 8.27
N ASP A 26 18.77 -5.73 8.29
CA ASP A 26 19.67 -5.69 9.45
C ASP A 26 20.22 -4.29 9.74
N LYS A 27 20.40 -3.45 8.70
CA LYS A 27 20.81 -2.05 8.89
C LYS A 27 19.71 -1.24 9.56
N PHE A 28 18.45 -1.48 9.16
CA PHE A 28 17.29 -0.86 9.79
C PHE A 28 17.15 -1.29 11.26
N LEU A 29 17.22 -2.59 11.54
CA LEU A 29 17.13 -3.13 12.90
C LEU A 29 18.22 -2.56 13.81
N LYS A 30 19.45 -2.47 13.31
CA LYS A 30 20.58 -1.88 14.03
C LYS A 30 20.39 -0.37 14.30
N TYR A 31 19.82 0.37 13.36
CA TYR A 31 19.54 1.80 13.54
C TYR A 31 18.58 2.04 14.73
N PHE A 32 17.62 1.14 14.94
CA PHE A 32 16.65 1.20 16.03
C PHE A 32 17.09 0.46 17.30
N GLY A 33 18.40 0.37 17.55
CA GLY A 33 18.91 -0.20 18.80
C GLY A 33 18.94 -1.73 18.86
N GLY A 34 18.81 -2.42 17.72
CA GLY A 34 18.88 -3.88 17.66
C GLY A 34 17.52 -4.55 17.86
N LEU A 35 16.46 -4.00 17.25
CA LEU A 35 15.15 -4.64 17.20
C LEU A 35 15.28 -6.09 16.68
N ASP A 36 14.69 -7.05 17.39
CA ASP A 36 14.68 -8.45 16.95
C ASP A 36 13.89 -8.55 15.64
N LYS A 37 14.48 -9.24 14.65
CA LYS A 37 13.84 -9.53 13.37
C LYS A 37 12.52 -10.29 13.54
N ASN A 38 12.41 -11.11 14.58
CA ASN A 38 11.19 -11.85 14.91
C ASN A 38 10.02 -10.94 15.33
N ASN A 39 10.31 -9.72 15.81
CA ASN A 39 9.30 -8.73 16.18
C ASN A 39 8.81 -7.89 14.99
N LEU A 40 9.44 -8.00 13.81
CA LEU A 40 9.06 -7.21 12.64
C LEU A 40 7.60 -7.42 12.20
N PRO A 41 7.04 -8.64 12.19
CA PRO A 41 5.63 -8.85 11.85
C PRO A 41 4.65 -8.16 12.81
N LEU A 42 5.03 -7.96 14.08
CA LEU A 42 4.19 -7.24 15.05
C LEU A 42 4.08 -5.75 14.73
N LEU A 43 5.13 -5.15 14.17
CA LEU A 43 5.17 -3.72 13.91
C LEU A 43 4.01 -3.23 13.02
N PRO A 44 3.78 -3.75 11.80
CA PRO A 44 2.66 -3.32 10.97
C PRO A 44 1.30 -3.71 11.58
N VAL A 45 1.22 -4.83 12.31
CA VAL A 45 0.00 -5.25 13.00
C VAL A 45 -0.41 -4.23 14.06
N LEU A 46 0.53 -3.78 14.90
CA LEU A 46 0.27 -2.84 15.98
C LEU A 46 -0.02 -1.43 15.47
N LEU A 47 0.61 -1.01 14.37
CA LEU A 47 0.36 0.31 13.78
C LEU A 47 -0.99 0.39 13.04
N GLY A 48 -1.58 -0.76 12.75
CA GLY A 48 -2.69 -0.91 11.84
C GLY A 48 -2.20 -1.19 10.41
N ASN A 49 -2.92 -2.05 9.72
CA ASN A 49 -2.68 -2.41 8.32
C ASN A 49 -4.02 -2.72 7.63
N ASP A 50 -3.99 -3.14 6.37
CA ASP A 50 -5.18 -3.46 5.57
C ASP A 50 -6.11 -4.52 6.20
N TYR A 51 -5.61 -5.30 7.16
CA TYR A 51 -6.35 -6.37 7.83
C TYR A 51 -6.82 -6.00 9.25
N ILE A 52 -6.11 -5.09 9.92
CA ILE A 52 -6.37 -4.70 11.30
C ILE A 52 -6.31 -3.19 11.41
N LYS A 53 -7.42 -2.57 11.80
CA LYS A 53 -7.49 -1.14 12.08
C LYS A 53 -6.58 -0.77 13.25
N LYS A 54 -5.97 0.40 13.17
CA LYS A 54 -5.15 0.99 14.25
C LYS A 54 -5.91 1.06 15.58
N SER A 55 -7.19 1.43 15.54
CA SER A 55 -8.07 1.51 16.72
C SER A 55 -8.22 0.18 17.46
N CYS A 56 -7.97 -0.96 16.80
CA CYS A 56 -7.95 -2.27 17.46
C CYS A 56 -6.91 -2.37 18.59
N PHE A 57 -5.87 -1.53 18.56
CA PHE A 57 -4.81 -1.47 19.55
C PHE A 57 -4.74 -0.14 20.31
N SER A 58 -5.84 0.64 20.33
CA SER A 58 -5.91 1.93 21.04
C SER A 58 -5.52 1.82 22.51
N ALA A 59 -6.03 0.80 23.20
CA ALA A 59 -5.71 0.49 24.60
C ALA A 59 -4.21 0.29 24.80
N PHE A 60 -3.53 -0.35 23.86
CA PHE A 60 -2.07 -0.51 23.89
C PHE A 60 -1.34 0.80 23.57
N HIS A 61 -1.77 1.54 22.54
CA HIS A 61 -1.12 2.79 22.13
C HIS A 61 -1.13 3.86 23.22
N ARG A 62 -2.19 3.92 24.04
CA ARG A 62 -2.29 4.85 25.18
C ARG A 62 -1.15 4.70 26.19
N HIS A 63 -0.61 3.49 26.32
CA HIS A 63 0.46 3.18 27.29
C HIS A 63 1.86 3.38 26.73
N ILE A 64 2.01 3.54 25.41
CA ILE A 64 3.30 3.79 24.80
C ILE A 64 3.69 5.26 25.01
N LYS A 65 4.84 5.48 25.64
CA LYS A 65 5.39 6.83 25.86
C LYS A 65 5.77 7.49 24.54
N LEU A 66 4.92 8.37 24.03
CA LEU A 66 5.22 9.19 22.85
C LEU A 66 6.30 10.23 23.19
N LYS A 67 7.45 10.15 22.51
CA LYS A 67 8.48 11.19 22.60
C LYS A 67 7.93 12.49 22.01
N LYS A 68 7.96 13.58 22.78
CA LYS A 68 7.52 14.91 22.32
C LYS A 68 8.58 15.51 21.39
N CYS A 69 8.40 15.36 20.07
CA CYS A 69 9.14 16.09 19.06
C CYS A 69 8.21 17.07 18.33
N LYS A 70 8.61 18.35 18.24
CA LYS A 70 7.80 19.45 17.67
C LYS A 70 7.64 19.41 16.14
N ALA A 71 8.43 18.58 15.45
CA ALA A 71 8.51 18.55 13.99
C ALA A 71 7.91 17.29 13.34
N GLU A 72 7.30 16.40 14.13
CA GLU A 72 6.83 15.09 13.66
C GLU A 72 5.30 15.00 13.75
N ASN A 73 4.68 14.34 12.79
CA ASN A 73 3.26 14.04 12.87
C ASN A 73 2.99 12.92 13.90
N GLU A 74 1.74 12.77 14.34
CA GLU A 74 1.39 11.79 15.38
C GLU A 74 1.68 10.34 14.96
N GLN A 75 1.54 10.02 13.67
CA GLN A 75 1.86 8.69 13.14
C GLN A 75 3.36 8.38 13.22
N GLN A 76 4.23 9.32 12.86
CA GLN A 76 5.68 9.18 12.97
C GLN A 76 6.12 9.00 14.43
N LYS A 77 5.51 9.75 15.35
CA LYS A 77 5.76 9.60 16.79
C LYS A 77 5.35 8.20 17.26
N LEU A 78 4.18 7.74 16.85
CA LEU A 78 3.70 6.40 17.19
C LEU A 78 4.62 5.32 16.63
N ILE A 79 4.98 5.38 15.34
CA ILE A 79 5.91 4.45 14.69
C ILE A 79 7.22 4.37 15.47
N LYS A 80 7.85 5.51 15.76
CA LYS A 80 9.11 5.54 16.50
C LYS A 80 8.97 4.97 17.91
N SER A 81 7.85 5.25 18.58
CA SER A 81 7.63 4.82 19.96
C SER A 81 7.33 3.31 20.03
N VAL A 82 6.56 2.77 19.07
CA VAL A 82 6.32 1.32 18.93
C VAL A 82 7.62 0.59 18.61
N ILE A 83 8.41 1.09 17.64
CA ILE A 83 9.71 0.47 17.29
C ILE A 83 10.65 0.48 18.51
N ASN A 84 10.76 1.61 19.20
CA ASN A 84 11.60 1.72 20.40
C ASN A 84 11.07 0.85 21.55
N TRP A 85 9.76 0.64 21.67
CA TRP A 85 9.21 -0.29 22.66
C TRP A 85 9.57 -1.74 22.27
N LEU A 86 9.29 -2.15 21.04
CA LEU A 86 9.60 -3.50 20.54
C LEU A 86 11.09 -3.85 20.57
N SER A 87 11.99 -2.86 20.52
CA SER A 87 13.44 -3.12 20.59
C SER A 87 13.91 -3.63 21.95
N HIS A 88 13.08 -3.53 22.99
CA HIS A 88 13.39 -3.99 24.35
C HIS A 88 12.59 -5.23 24.75
N GLU A 89 11.84 -5.83 23.82
CA GLU A 89 10.94 -6.94 24.08
C GLU A 89 11.33 -8.17 23.25
N THR A 90 11.11 -9.37 23.78
CA THR A 90 11.02 -10.58 22.95
C THR A 90 9.62 -10.68 22.35
N LEU A 91 9.46 -11.54 21.34
CA LEU A 91 8.17 -11.73 20.69
C LEU A 91 7.08 -12.16 21.68
N GLU A 92 7.39 -13.12 22.54
CA GLU A 92 6.49 -13.65 23.56
C GLU A 92 6.15 -12.59 24.62
N SER A 93 7.15 -11.83 25.08
CA SER A 93 6.95 -10.79 26.09
C SER A 93 6.11 -9.64 25.53
N ALA A 94 6.37 -9.23 24.28
CA ALA A 94 5.58 -8.22 23.59
C ALA A 94 4.12 -8.64 23.52
N ILE A 95 3.83 -9.85 23.05
CA ILE A 95 2.46 -10.37 22.94
C ILE A 95 1.78 -10.43 24.31
N ALA A 96 2.47 -10.96 25.33
CA ALA A 96 1.93 -11.05 26.68
C ALA A 96 1.54 -9.68 27.24
N LYS A 97 2.39 -8.66 27.04
CA LYS A 97 2.14 -7.28 27.47
C LYS A 97 1.02 -6.61 26.68
N ILE A 98 0.93 -6.86 25.37
CA ILE A 98 -0.17 -6.35 24.53
C ILE A 98 -1.50 -6.91 25.02
N LEU A 99 -1.60 -8.25 25.17
CA LEU A 99 -2.82 -8.91 25.65
C LEU A 99 -3.17 -8.51 27.08
N GLY A 100 -2.16 -8.22 27.91
CA GLY A 100 -2.33 -7.71 29.26
C GLY A 100 -3.19 -6.45 29.35
N ARG A 101 -3.16 -5.58 28.32
CA ARG A 101 -3.90 -4.30 28.29
C ARG A 101 -5.39 -4.45 28.00
N PHE A 102 -5.82 -5.62 27.54
CA PHE A 102 -7.22 -5.89 27.23
C PHE A 102 -7.88 -6.71 28.35
N LYS A 103 -9.20 -6.54 28.52
CA LYS A 103 -10.00 -7.37 29.43
C LYS A 103 -9.96 -8.84 29.01
N MET A 104 -9.96 -9.76 29.98
CA MET A 104 -9.92 -11.22 29.76
C MET A 104 -10.82 -11.70 28.61
N LYS A 105 -12.07 -11.23 28.55
CA LYS A 105 -13.06 -11.61 27.52
C LYS A 105 -12.65 -11.24 26.09
N ARG A 106 -11.83 -10.20 25.91
CA ARG A 106 -11.38 -9.71 24.59
C ARG A 106 -10.02 -10.26 24.17
N ARG A 107 -9.22 -10.75 25.13
CA ARG A 107 -7.84 -11.21 24.88
C ARG A 107 -7.78 -12.27 23.80
N GLU A 108 -8.67 -13.25 23.85
CA GLU A 108 -8.72 -14.32 22.85
C GLU A 108 -8.97 -13.78 21.43
N GLY A 109 -9.95 -12.87 21.28
CA GLY A 109 -10.25 -12.25 19.99
C GLY A 109 -9.08 -11.41 19.44
N ILE A 110 -8.38 -10.68 20.30
CA ILE A 110 -7.18 -9.92 19.91
C ILE A 110 -6.03 -10.86 19.56
N ALA A 111 -5.81 -11.92 20.33
CA ALA A 111 -4.77 -12.93 20.07
C ALA A 111 -4.98 -13.61 18.71
N ILE A 112 -6.23 -13.97 18.37
CA ILE A 112 -6.58 -14.54 17.06
C ILE A 112 -6.27 -13.56 15.93
N LYS A 113 -6.68 -12.28 16.06
CA LYS A 113 -6.40 -11.24 15.06
C LYS A 113 -4.90 -11.06 14.86
N LEU A 114 -4.16 -10.93 15.95
CA LEU A 114 -2.72 -10.72 15.96
C LEU A 114 -1.99 -11.90 15.29
N ASN A 115 -2.35 -13.14 15.65
CA ASN A 115 -1.79 -14.34 15.01
C ASN A 115 -2.09 -14.38 13.52
N ARG A 116 -3.35 -14.18 13.13
CA ARG A 116 -3.75 -14.22 11.72
C ARG A 116 -2.99 -13.20 10.87
N ALA A 117 -2.83 -11.97 11.36
CA ALA A 117 -2.13 -10.94 10.60
C ALA A 117 -0.61 -11.18 10.56
N MET A 118 0.00 -11.63 11.65
CA MET A 118 1.43 -11.98 11.66
C MET A 118 1.78 -13.11 10.70
N GLN A 119 0.94 -14.16 10.63
CA GLN A 119 1.15 -15.29 9.72
C GLN A 119 1.20 -14.85 8.25
N GLY A 120 0.46 -13.78 7.89
CA GLY A 120 0.51 -13.19 6.54
C GLY A 120 1.89 -12.64 6.17
N TYR A 121 2.66 -12.12 7.13
CA TYR A 121 4.01 -11.59 6.90
C TYR A 121 5.11 -12.67 6.99
N LEU A 122 4.81 -13.81 7.62
CA LEU A 122 5.75 -14.92 7.77
C LEU A 122 5.67 -15.92 6.61
N GLN A 123 4.71 -15.78 5.70
CA GLN A 123 4.54 -16.67 4.56
C GLN A 123 5.66 -16.48 3.52
N VAL A 124 6.62 -17.41 3.50
CA VAL A 124 7.76 -17.37 2.56
C VAL A 124 7.48 -18.10 1.24
N ASN A 125 6.35 -18.79 1.13
CA ASN A 125 5.97 -19.59 -0.03
C ASN A 125 5.10 -18.77 -0.99
N SER A 126 5.74 -17.94 -1.81
CA SER A 126 5.09 -17.27 -2.95
C SER A 126 5.40 -17.99 -4.25
N THR A 127 4.42 -18.07 -5.16
CA THR A 127 4.64 -18.52 -6.54
C THR A 127 5.62 -17.62 -7.28
N LEU A 128 5.81 -16.37 -6.81
CA LEU A 128 6.80 -15.44 -7.35
C LEU A 128 8.24 -15.83 -7.01
N SER A 129 8.46 -16.64 -5.97
CA SER A 129 9.80 -17.09 -5.55
C SER A 129 10.52 -17.89 -6.64
N GLN A 130 9.79 -18.48 -7.60
CA GLN A 130 10.40 -19.21 -8.72
C GLN A 130 11.09 -18.29 -9.75
N TYR A 131 10.75 -17.00 -9.77
CA TYR A 131 11.29 -16.01 -10.71
C TYR A 131 12.43 -15.17 -10.10
N LEU A 132 12.73 -15.35 -8.81
CA LEU A 132 13.83 -14.68 -8.13
C LEU A 132 15.01 -15.67 -8.07
N GLU A 133 15.75 -15.76 -9.17
CA GLU A 133 16.72 -16.84 -9.45
C GLU A 133 17.94 -16.92 -8.50
N ASP A 134 18.17 -15.91 -7.64
CA ASP A 134 19.37 -15.83 -6.78
C ASP A 134 19.09 -15.77 -5.27
N MET A 135 17.84 -15.96 -4.83
CA MET A 135 17.58 -16.07 -3.39
C MET A 135 18.02 -17.45 -2.93
N ASP A 136 19.20 -17.52 -2.32
CA ASP A 136 19.75 -18.70 -1.66
C ASP A 136 18.64 -19.42 -0.87
N ARG A 137 18.12 -20.52 -1.44
CA ARG A 137 16.97 -21.25 -0.91
C ARG A 137 17.26 -21.84 0.48
N SER A 138 18.54 -21.87 0.88
CA SER A 138 18.97 -22.21 2.23
C SER A 138 18.59 -21.14 3.27
N SER A 139 18.48 -19.86 2.86
CA SER A 139 18.02 -18.75 3.70
C SER A 139 16.49 -18.67 3.80
N ILE A 140 15.77 -19.24 2.82
CA ILE A 140 14.30 -19.36 2.79
C ILE A 140 13.82 -20.46 3.74
N HIS A 141 14.70 -21.41 4.08
CA HIS A 141 14.57 -22.21 5.31
C HIS A 141 14.93 -21.35 6.54
N MET A 142 14.38 -20.13 6.64
CA MET A 142 14.04 -19.63 7.97
C MET A 142 13.09 -20.68 8.52
N LYS A 143 13.68 -21.51 9.38
CA LYS A 143 13.08 -22.70 9.93
C LYS A 143 11.67 -22.34 10.42
N LYS A 144 10.76 -23.30 10.34
CA LYS A 144 9.53 -23.35 11.15
C LYS A 144 9.85 -23.37 12.67
N GLU A 145 10.85 -22.65 13.15
CA GLU A 145 11.33 -22.70 14.53
C GLU A 145 10.48 -21.87 15.48
N HIS A 146 9.65 -20.95 14.99
CA HIS A 146 8.78 -20.14 15.85
C HIS A 146 7.33 -20.22 15.42
N ASP A 147 6.77 -21.44 15.52
CA ASP A 147 5.32 -21.62 15.70
C ASP A 147 5.01 -21.30 17.18
N ILE A 148 5.20 -20.04 17.56
CA ILE A 148 4.81 -19.57 18.89
C ILE A 148 3.28 -19.56 18.87
N ASP A 149 2.68 -20.47 19.63
CA ASP A 149 1.23 -20.51 19.79
C ASP A 149 0.80 -19.32 20.64
N ILE A 150 0.46 -18.23 19.95
CA ILE A 150 0.03 -16.96 20.53
C ILE A 150 -1.15 -17.14 21.50
N LEU A 151 -1.96 -18.18 21.28
CA LEU A 151 -3.12 -18.50 22.13
C LEU A 151 -2.70 -19.12 23.48
N LYS A 152 -1.47 -19.61 23.60
CA LYS A 152 -0.91 -20.19 24.83
C LYS A 152 -0.08 -19.20 25.66
N ILE A 153 0.12 -17.97 25.18
CA ILE A 153 0.89 -16.96 25.90
C ILE A 153 0.03 -16.39 27.03
N GLU A 154 0.49 -16.56 28.27
CA GLU A 154 -0.15 -15.97 29.44
C GLU A 154 0.03 -14.44 29.45
N PRO A 155 -1.05 -13.64 29.55
CA PRO A 155 -0.96 -12.19 29.57
C PRO A 155 -0.25 -11.70 30.83
N ILE A 156 0.70 -10.78 30.67
CA ILE A 156 1.32 -10.08 31.80
C ILE A 156 0.41 -8.90 32.15
N VAL A 157 -0.27 -8.98 33.28
CA VAL A 157 -1.07 -7.87 33.80
C VAL A 157 -0.14 -6.97 34.61
N GLU A 158 0.26 -5.84 34.03
CA GLU A 158 0.86 -4.74 34.78
C GLU A 158 -0.29 -3.93 35.41
N ASP A 159 -0.15 -3.49 36.66
CA ASP A 159 -1.18 -2.81 37.50
C ASP A 159 -1.72 -1.47 36.93
N ASP A 160 -1.36 -1.12 35.69
CA ASP A 160 -1.83 0.08 35.03
C ASP A 160 -3.23 -0.09 34.42
N GLU A 161 -3.93 1.04 34.29
CA GLU A 161 -5.32 1.18 33.80
C GLU A 161 -5.69 0.28 32.60
N ILE A 162 -6.35 -0.84 32.92
CA ILE A 162 -7.02 -1.70 31.94
C ILE A 162 -8.11 -0.88 31.22
N GLU A 163 -8.35 -1.19 29.95
CA GLU A 163 -9.44 -0.66 29.12
C GLU A 163 -10.75 -0.43 29.91
N SER A 164 -11.34 0.77 29.82
CA SER A 164 -12.58 1.16 30.53
C SER A 164 -13.83 0.51 29.93
N GLU A 165 -14.97 0.55 30.63
CA GLU A 165 -16.24 -0.06 30.18
C GLU A 165 -16.89 0.64 28.97
N ASP A 166 -16.55 1.91 28.71
CA ASP A 166 -17.19 2.73 27.67
C ASP A 166 -16.60 2.57 26.26
N ASP A 167 -15.48 1.86 26.11
CA ASP A 167 -14.76 1.69 24.83
C ASP A 167 -15.36 0.58 23.92
N ALA A 168 -16.60 0.16 24.22
CA ALA A 168 -17.27 -0.96 23.57
C ALA A 168 -17.98 -0.61 22.25
N ASN A 169 -18.00 0.67 21.85
CA ASN A 169 -18.61 1.09 20.58
C ASN A 169 -17.57 1.17 19.46
N PHE A 170 -17.43 0.05 18.77
CA PHE A 170 -16.67 -0.09 17.53
C PHE A 170 -17.53 0.44 16.37
N ASP A 171 -17.56 1.76 16.17
CA ASP A 171 -18.17 2.34 14.97
C ASP A 171 -17.15 2.29 13.83
N GLU A 172 -17.40 1.41 12.86
CA GLU A 172 -16.51 1.18 11.72
C GLU A 172 -16.62 2.26 10.63
N GLU A 173 -17.63 3.13 10.69
CA GLU A 173 -18.00 4.06 9.61
C GLU A 173 -17.46 5.48 9.78
N SER A 174 -17.09 5.92 10.99
CA SER A 174 -16.81 7.33 11.27
C SER A 174 -15.40 7.81 10.88
N GLU A 175 -14.41 6.92 10.78
CA GLU A 175 -13.01 7.31 10.52
C GLU A 175 -12.71 7.53 9.01
N ILE A 176 -13.50 6.98 8.09
CA ILE A 176 -13.32 7.17 6.64
C ILE A 176 -13.54 8.64 6.25
N GLU A 177 -14.48 9.33 6.90
CA GLU A 177 -14.77 10.75 6.64
C GLU A 177 -13.65 11.69 7.11
N GLU A 178 -12.96 11.35 8.20
CA GLU A 178 -11.89 12.19 8.76
C GLU A 178 -10.60 12.14 7.91
N GLU A 179 -10.31 10.98 7.32
CA GLU A 179 -9.20 10.80 6.38
C GLU A 179 -9.46 11.48 5.03
N LEU A 180 -10.69 11.38 4.51
CA LEU A 180 -11.15 12.08 3.30
C LEU A 180 -11.07 13.60 3.44
N THR A 181 -11.44 14.16 4.59
CA THR A 181 -11.44 15.62 4.80
C THR A 181 -10.04 16.19 4.97
N THR A 182 -9.07 15.39 5.42
CA THR A 182 -7.67 15.81 5.57
C THR A 182 -6.95 15.82 4.22
N PHE A 183 -7.17 14.81 3.38
CA PHE A 183 -6.52 14.67 2.07
C PHE A 183 -6.99 15.75 1.06
N VAL A 184 -8.28 16.11 1.07
CA VAL A 184 -8.82 17.19 0.21
C VAL A 184 -8.20 18.54 0.54
N LYS A 185 -7.95 18.84 1.82
CA LYS A 185 -7.31 20.10 2.26
C LYS A 185 -5.85 20.22 1.86
N GLU A 186 -5.17 19.09 1.63
CA GLU A 186 -3.76 19.07 1.23
C GLU A 186 -3.59 19.25 -0.29
N PHE A 187 -4.56 18.74 -1.08
CA PHE A 187 -4.59 18.92 -2.53
C PHE A 187 -4.92 20.36 -2.95
N ASP A 188 -5.81 21.04 -2.21
CA ASP A 188 -6.18 22.44 -2.47
C ASP A 188 -5.04 23.45 -2.20
N LYS A 189 -3.98 23.04 -1.49
CA LYS A 189 -2.81 23.90 -1.22
C LYS A 189 -1.76 23.91 -2.33
N VAL A 190 -1.94 23.13 -3.40
CA VAL A 190 -0.99 23.04 -4.52
C VAL A 190 -1.64 23.52 -5.83
N THR A 191 -2.19 24.73 -5.87
CA THR A 191 -2.38 25.46 -7.13
C THR A 191 -2.55 26.96 -6.90
N GLU A 192 -1.44 27.69 -6.87
CA GLU A 192 -1.37 29.02 -7.46
C GLU A 192 -0.05 29.11 -8.22
N ASP A 193 -0.07 28.71 -9.49
CA ASP A 193 0.99 29.05 -10.44
C ASP A 193 0.31 29.77 -11.63
N PRO A 194 0.90 30.85 -12.15
CA PRO A 194 0.21 31.85 -12.94
C PRO A 194 -0.06 31.37 -14.37
N GLU A 195 -1.08 31.98 -14.99
CA GLU A 195 -1.66 31.67 -16.29
C GLU A 195 -0.68 31.13 -17.37
N PRO A 196 -1.10 30.12 -18.16
CA PRO A 196 -0.25 29.54 -19.20
C PRO A 196 -0.12 30.51 -20.39
N LYS A 197 1.09 31.04 -20.59
CA LYS A 197 1.48 31.66 -21.86
C LYS A 197 1.41 30.62 -22.98
N LYS A 198 0.64 30.93 -24.03
CA LYS A 198 0.48 30.11 -25.24
C LYS A 198 1.84 29.84 -25.88
N ILE A 199 2.30 28.59 -25.82
CA ILE A 199 3.42 28.11 -26.63
C ILE A 199 2.83 27.13 -27.66
N HIS A 200 2.69 27.61 -28.90
CA HIS A 200 2.57 26.73 -30.06
C HIS A 200 3.92 26.05 -30.26
N ASN A 201 3.99 24.72 -30.10
CA ASN A 201 4.88 23.82 -30.85
C ASN A 201 4.54 22.36 -30.53
N SER A 202 4.34 21.58 -31.59
CA SER A 202 3.88 20.18 -31.65
C SER A 202 4.87 19.13 -31.09
N SER A 203 5.78 19.51 -30.20
CA SER A 203 6.72 18.62 -29.50
C SER A 203 6.68 18.76 -27.97
N GLY A 204 5.92 19.71 -27.42
CA GLY A 204 5.86 19.99 -25.98
C GLY A 204 4.98 19.04 -25.15
N GLU A 205 3.97 18.42 -25.76
CA GLU A 205 2.98 17.60 -25.01
C GLU A 205 3.57 16.31 -24.44
N ASN A 206 4.52 15.68 -25.16
CA ASN A 206 5.21 14.49 -24.67
C ASN A 206 6.22 14.82 -23.57
N PHE A 207 6.90 15.97 -23.65
CA PHE A 207 7.88 16.37 -22.64
C PHE A 207 7.20 16.62 -21.28
N CYS A 208 6.06 17.32 -21.27
CA CYS A 208 5.30 17.59 -20.04
C CYS A 208 4.78 16.29 -19.40
N PHE A 209 4.26 15.35 -20.19
CA PHE A 209 3.75 14.07 -19.68
C PHE A 209 4.87 13.20 -19.09
N SER A 210 5.98 13.04 -19.82
CA SER A 210 7.13 12.26 -19.35
C SER A 210 7.77 12.86 -18.11
N GLU A 211 7.81 14.19 -17.99
CA GLU A 211 8.34 14.85 -16.80
C GLU A 211 7.43 14.67 -15.58
N LYS A 212 6.12 14.84 -15.75
CA LYS A 212 5.15 14.57 -14.67
C LYS A 212 5.21 13.12 -14.20
N TYR A 213 5.34 12.16 -15.12
CA TYR A 213 5.52 10.76 -14.76
C TYR A 213 6.86 10.50 -14.04
N ARG A 214 7.97 11.07 -14.51
CA ARG A 214 9.28 10.95 -13.82
C ARG A 214 9.27 11.50 -12.40
N ARG A 215 8.39 12.47 -12.12
CA ARG A 215 8.14 13.05 -10.79
C ARG A 215 7.10 12.27 -9.98
N CYS A 216 6.63 11.12 -10.46
CA CYS A 216 5.59 10.31 -9.84
C CYS A 216 4.25 11.06 -9.65
N LEU A 217 3.98 12.08 -10.48
CA LEU A 217 2.74 12.86 -10.44
C LEU A 217 1.63 12.27 -11.33
N LEU A 218 1.92 11.16 -12.02
CA LEU A 218 0.97 10.44 -12.86
C LEU A 218 0.97 8.97 -12.45
N SER A 219 -0.22 8.39 -12.35
CA SER A 219 -0.36 6.96 -12.14
C SER A 219 0.25 6.15 -13.29
N GLN A 220 0.85 5.02 -12.95
CA GLN A 220 1.43 4.05 -13.87
C GLN A 220 0.46 3.67 -15.00
N CYS A 221 -0.84 3.57 -14.68
CA CYS A 221 -1.85 3.16 -15.65
C CYS A 221 -1.94 4.11 -16.85
N PHE A 222 -1.70 5.41 -16.68
CA PHE A 222 -1.69 6.36 -17.80
C PHE A 222 -0.50 6.14 -18.74
N VAL A 223 0.64 5.67 -18.22
CA VAL A 223 1.79 5.33 -19.05
C VAL A 223 1.52 4.07 -19.84
N ASP A 224 0.95 3.04 -19.20
CA ASP A 224 0.58 1.81 -19.91
C ASP A 224 -0.47 2.07 -21.00
N ILE A 225 -1.49 2.89 -20.71
CA ILE A 225 -2.48 3.30 -21.70
C ILE A 225 -1.82 4.06 -22.86
N LYS A 226 -0.99 5.07 -22.55
CA LYS A 226 -0.37 5.93 -23.58
C LYS A 226 0.65 5.17 -24.45
N MET A 227 1.52 4.38 -23.81
CA MET A 227 2.65 3.72 -24.47
C MET A 227 2.25 2.38 -25.09
N ARG A 228 1.38 1.62 -24.42
CA ARG A 228 1.04 0.23 -24.79
C ARG A 228 -0.39 0.08 -25.29
N ASN A 229 -1.23 1.12 -25.24
CA ASN A 229 -2.68 1.02 -25.52
C ASN A 229 -3.32 -0.09 -24.68
N THR A 230 -2.80 -0.31 -23.47
CA THR A 230 -3.19 -1.42 -22.61
C THR A 230 -3.42 -0.91 -21.19
N TYR A 231 -4.50 -1.35 -20.55
CA TYR A 231 -4.75 -1.16 -19.13
C TYR A 231 -4.77 -2.50 -18.42
N PHE A 232 -4.08 -2.61 -17.30
CA PHE A 232 -4.08 -3.79 -16.44
C PHE A 232 -5.01 -3.51 -15.26
N CYS A 233 -6.10 -4.28 -15.15
CA CYS A 233 -6.99 -4.17 -14.01
C CYS A 233 -6.23 -4.63 -12.76
N ILE A 234 -6.20 -3.77 -11.74
CA ILE A 234 -5.53 -4.07 -10.48
C ILE A 234 -6.31 -5.19 -9.80
N SER A 235 -5.61 -6.21 -9.31
CA SER A 235 -6.23 -7.28 -8.52
C SER A 235 -6.89 -6.69 -7.27
N GLN A 236 -8.20 -6.82 -7.17
CA GLN A 236 -8.97 -6.42 -5.99
C GLN A 236 -9.50 -7.66 -5.28
N ILE A 237 -9.87 -7.54 -4.00
CA ILE A 237 -10.67 -8.55 -3.33
C ILE A 237 -12.09 -8.42 -3.89
N GLU A 238 -12.47 -9.35 -4.75
CA GLU A 238 -13.78 -9.37 -5.42
C GLU A 238 -14.41 -10.76 -5.27
N ASP A 239 -15.73 -10.80 -5.37
CA ASP A 239 -16.45 -12.06 -5.54
C ASP A 239 -16.21 -12.58 -6.97
N TYR A 240 -15.56 -13.74 -7.08
CA TYR A 240 -15.18 -14.33 -8.35
C TYR A 240 -16.37 -14.92 -9.11
N SER A 241 -17.52 -15.17 -8.46
CA SER A 241 -18.74 -15.59 -9.17
C SER A 241 -19.40 -14.45 -9.95
N GLU A 242 -19.04 -13.20 -9.63
CA GLU A 242 -19.59 -12.01 -10.27
C GLU A 242 -18.65 -11.48 -11.38
N PRO A 243 -19.19 -10.68 -12.33
CA PRO A 243 -18.38 -9.97 -13.31
C PRO A 243 -17.29 -9.11 -12.64
N HIS A 244 -16.15 -8.97 -13.32
CA HIS A 244 -15.03 -8.21 -12.79
C HIS A 244 -15.43 -6.78 -12.41
N SER A 245 -14.96 -6.29 -11.26
CA SER A 245 -15.36 -4.98 -10.71
C SER A 245 -15.12 -3.80 -11.68
N HIS A 246 -14.11 -3.95 -12.53
CA HIS A 246 -13.68 -2.93 -13.48
C HIS A 246 -14.59 -2.81 -14.71
N THR A 247 -15.64 -3.64 -14.88
CA THR A 247 -16.57 -3.51 -16.02
C THR A 247 -17.19 -2.11 -16.05
N ILE A 248 -17.50 -1.55 -14.88
CA ILE A 248 -18.08 -0.21 -14.72
C ILE A 248 -17.12 0.90 -15.17
N SER A 249 -15.80 0.65 -15.12
CA SER A 249 -14.77 1.62 -15.50
C SER A 249 -14.50 1.70 -17.00
N ILE A 250 -14.87 0.67 -17.77
CA ILE A 250 -14.37 0.46 -19.14
C ILE A 250 -14.65 1.69 -20.02
N ASP A 251 -15.84 2.28 -19.91
CA ASP A 251 -16.22 3.46 -20.69
C ASP A 251 -15.30 4.65 -20.37
N ILE A 252 -14.98 4.85 -19.09
CA ILE A 252 -14.10 5.94 -18.64
C ILE A 252 -12.66 5.69 -19.11
N LEU A 253 -12.15 4.47 -18.92
CA LEU A 253 -10.83 4.06 -19.38
C LEU A 253 -10.68 4.24 -20.89
N THR A 254 -11.74 3.95 -21.65
CA THR A 254 -11.75 4.15 -23.10
C THR A 254 -11.71 5.63 -23.49
N GLN A 255 -12.39 6.52 -22.75
CA GLN A 255 -12.26 7.97 -22.96
C GLN A 255 -10.87 8.48 -22.59
N ILE A 256 -10.29 7.98 -21.50
CA ILE A 256 -8.92 8.31 -21.08
C ILE A 256 -7.93 7.88 -22.17
N HIS A 257 -8.05 6.65 -22.69
CA HIS A 257 -7.23 6.16 -23.79
C HIS A 257 -7.30 7.12 -24.97
N LYS A 258 -8.51 7.47 -25.43
CA LYS A 258 -8.69 8.43 -26.52
C LYS A 258 -7.95 9.74 -26.26
N ILE A 259 -8.11 10.34 -25.09
CA ILE A 259 -7.46 11.61 -24.73
C ILE A 259 -5.94 11.45 -24.78
N LEU A 260 -5.41 10.36 -24.23
CA LEU A 260 -3.97 10.14 -24.11
C LEU A 260 -3.29 9.75 -25.43
N THR A 261 -4.04 9.17 -26.38
CA THR A 261 -3.46 8.57 -27.59
C THR A 261 -3.88 9.24 -28.89
N VAL A 262 -4.61 10.38 -28.93
CA VAL A 262 -4.91 11.07 -30.20
C VAL A 262 -3.59 11.33 -30.98
N PRO A 263 -3.45 10.95 -32.27
CA PRO A 263 -4.49 10.50 -33.23
C PRO A 263 -4.50 8.97 -33.48
N CYS A 264 -3.96 8.18 -32.55
CA CYS A 264 -3.70 6.76 -32.69
C CYS A 264 -4.99 5.92 -32.79
N THR A 265 -5.12 5.16 -33.88
CA THR A 265 -6.22 4.22 -34.16
C THR A 265 -6.02 2.85 -33.51
N LYS A 266 -5.01 2.69 -32.65
CA LYS A 266 -4.68 1.41 -32.02
C LYS A 266 -5.82 0.99 -31.08
N THR A 267 -6.13 -0.30 -31.13
CA THR A 267 -7.13 -0.93 -30.26
C THR A 267 -6.70 -0.80 -28.81
N PHE A 268 -7.60 -0.31 -27.97
CA PHE A 268 -7.40 -0.27 -26.53
C PHE A 268 -7.70 -1.65 -25.94
N ILE A 269 -6.75 -2.18 -25.17
CA ILE A 269 -6.84 -3.51 -24.57
C ILE A 269 -6.95 -3.37 -23.05
N CYS A 270 -7.98 -3.98 -22.45
CA CYS A 270 -8.03 -4.19 -21.01
C CYS A 270 -7.63 -5.64 -20.69
N VAL A 271 -6.69 -5.80 -19.77
CA VAL A 271 -6.33 -7.09 -19.18
C VAL A 271 -7.08 -7.21 -17.86
N GLN A 272 -7.95 -8.22 -17.77
CA GLN A 272 -8.86 -8.42 -16.65
C GLN A 272 -8.99 -9.90 -16.34
N ARG A 273 -9.53 -10.24 -15.16
CA ARG A 273 -9.89 -11.63 -14.86
C ARG A 273 -11.15 -12.03 -15.63
N ASP A 274 -11.28 -13.32 -15.93
CA ASP A 274 -12.54 -13.94 -16.31
C ASP A 274 -13.25 -14.56 -15.08
N CYS A 275 -14.42 -15.18 -15.31
CA CYS A 275 -15.19 -15.87 -14.27
C CYS A 275 -14.49 -17.12 -13.72
N ASN A 276 -13.42 -17.60 -14.36
CA ASN A 276 -12.61 -18.74 -13.91
C ASN A 276 -11.34 -18.28 -13.19
N ASN A 277 -11.23 -16.99 -12.85
CA ASN A 277 -10.04 -16.39 -12.24
C ASN A 277 -8.76 -16.54 -13.10
N THR A 278 -8.92 -16.57 -14.42
CA THR A 278 -7.82 -16.55 -15.38
C THR A 278 -7.71 -15.19 -16.05
N LEU A 279 -6.53 -14.84 -16.54
CA LEU A 279 -6.30 -13.55 -17.21
C LEU A 279 -6.84 -13.59 -18.64
N LYS A 280 -7.76 -12.67 -18.93
CA LYS A 280 -8.34 -12.42 -20.25
C LYS A 280 -7.93 -11.04 -20.76
N LYS A 281 -7.63 -10.97 -22.07
CA LYS A 281 -7.44 -9.70 -22.79
C LYS A 281 -8.71 -9.39 -23.56
N GLU A 282 -9.25 -8.20 -23.37
CA GLU A 282 -10.47 -7.75 -24.03
C GLU A 282 -10.25 -6.44 -24.78
N ASN A 283 -10.77 -6.38 -26.00
CA ASN A 283 -10.71 -5.17 -26.81
C ASN A 283 -11.85 -4.23 -26.40
N CYS A 284 -11.49 -3.06 -25.87
CA CYS A 284 -12.48 -2.07 -25.47
C CYS A 284 -12.91 -1.25 -26.69
N GLN A 285 -14.16 -1.42 -27.11
CA GLN A 285 -14.81 -0.58 -28.11
C GLN A 285 -15.98 0.16 -27.47
N LEU A 286 -16.18 1.42 -27.87
CA LEU A 286 -17.32 2.20 -27.39
C LEU A 286 -18.63 1.64 -27.96
N VAL A 287 -19.52 1.24 -27.06
CA VAL A 287 -20.95 1.33 -27.34
C VAL A 287 -21.29 2.82 -27.28
N GLN A 288 -21.78 3.41 -28.37
CA GLN A 288 -22.21 4.82 -28.40
C GLN A 288 -23.38 5.04 -27.44
N LYS A 289 -23.09 5.27 -26.15
CA LYS A 289 -24.03 5.86 -25.20
C LYS A 289 -23.60 7.29 -24.94
N LYS A 290 -24.49 8.25 -25.23
CA LYS A 290 -24.31 9.68 -24.92
C LYS A 290 -24.04 9.82 -23.43
N CYS A 291 -22.77 9.97 -23.04
CA CYS A 291 -22.40 10.21 -21.64
C CYS A 291 -21.99 11.67 -21.47
N GLN A 292 -22.65 12.38 -20.55
CA GLN A 292 -22.34 13.76 -20.23
C GLN A 292 -21.01 13.85 -19.48
N VAL A 293 -20.06 14.58 -20.06
CA VAL A 293 -18.68 14.77 -19.59
C VAL A 293 -18.59 15.26 -18.13
N SER A 294 -19.61 15.95 -17.60
CA SER A 294 -19.65 16.45 -16.22
C SER A 294 -19.78 15.35 -15.15
N ARG A 295 -20.31 14.17 -15.48
CA ARG A 295 -20.37 13.01 -14.55
C ARG A 295 -19.07 12.22 -14.53
N ILE A 296 -18.28 12.26 -15.61
CA ILE A 296 -17.03 11.50 -15.76
C ILE A 296 -15.94 12.01 -14.81
N PHE A 297 -15.86 13.33 -14.58
CA PHE A 297 -14.92 13.89 -13.61
C PHE A 297 -15.23 13.48 -12.16
N LYS A 298 -16.51 13.39 -11.78
CA LYS A 298 -16.91 12.89 -10.46
C LYS A 298 -16.57 11.41 -10.28
N VAL A 299 -16.72 10.59 -11.32
CA VAL A 299 -16.35 9.17 -11.25
C VAL A 299 -14.83 8.99 -11.25
N LEU A 300 -14.04 9.78 -12.01
CA LEU A 300 -12.56 9.73 -11.94
C LEU A 300 -12.01 10.03 -10.55
N ILE A 301 -12.66 10.94 -9.82
CA ILE A 301 -12.34 11.22 -8.41
C ILE A 301 -12.66 10.00 -7.56
N LEU A 302 -13.82 9.35 -7.74
CA LEU A 302 -14.19 8.14 -7.00
C LEU A 302 -13.32 6.91 -7.35
N MET A 303 -12.87 6.77 -8.60
CA MET A 303 -11.99 5.67 -9.03
C MET A 303 -10.58 5.84 -8.50
N ASN A 304 -10.06 7.08 -8.42
CA ASN A 304 -8.79 7.34 -7.74
C ASN A 304 -8.92 7.23 -6.22
N GLN A 305 -10.07 7.56 -5.63
CA GLN A 305 -10.28 7.47 -4.18
C GLN A 305 -10.40 6.03 -3.68
N ARG A 306 -11.01 5.10 -4.43
CA ARG A 306 -10.93 3.66 -4.08
C ARG A 306 -9.53 3.04 -4.33
N ILE A 307 -8.65 3.73 -5.06
CA ILE A 307 -7.26 3.30 -5.30
C ILE A 307 -6.29 3.94 -4.30
N PHE A 308 -6.66 5.04 -3.64
CA PHE A 308 -5.83 5.72 -2.63
C PHE A 308 -6.22 5.47 -1.17
N ILE A 309 -7.43 4.98 -0.88
CA ILE A 309 -7.82 4.55 0.50
C ILE A 309 -7.18 3.19 0.88
N SER A 310 -6.27 2.65 0.05
CA SER A 310 -5.47 1.46 0.34
C SER A 310 -3.96 1.73 0.41
N ASN A 311 -3.53 3.00 0.43
CA ASN A 311 -2.14 3.36 0.67
C ASN A 311 -2.05 4.72 1.37
N CYS A 312 -2.22 4.71 2.69
CA CYS A 312 -1.61 5.63 3.66
C CYS A 312 -1.67 4.98 5.06
#